data_AF-A0A976JGK2-F1
#
_entry.id   AF-A0A976JGK2-F1
#
_cell.length_a   1.000
_cell.length_b   1.000
_cell.length_c   1.000
_cell.angle_alpha   90.00
_cell.angle_beta   90.00
_cell.angle_gamma   90.00
#
_symmetry.space_group_name_H-M   'P 1'
#
loop_
_entity.id
_entity.type
_entity.pdbx_description
1 polymer ?
#
loop_
_entity_poly.entity_id
_entity_poly.type
_entity_poly.pdbx_seq_one_letter_code
_entity_poly.pdbx_strand_id
1 'polypeptide(L)' 'ALSEGDTPMNFIRYLLTREVQSYLAREAYEIPLVAGMPMPEGLPQLSRISPPEVDFNQLADLRPTLALMRDAGVL' A
#
# COMPACT_ATOMS: atom_id res chain seq x y z
N ALA A 1 1.26 10.17 -15.59
CA ALA A 1 2.31 9.13 -15.56
C ALA A 1 3.61 9.80 -15.13
N LEU A 2 4.45 9.13 -14.34
CA LEU A 2 5.80 9.63 -14.07
C LEU A 2 6.52 9.76 -15.41
N SER A 3 7.16 10.91 -15.66
CA SER A 3 7.93 11.10 -16.89
C SER A 3 9.08 10.11 -16.94
N GLU A 4 9.37 9.55 -18.11
CA GLU A 4 10.58 8.74 -18.28
C GLU A 4 11.81 9.63 -18.02
N GLY A 5 12.61 9.26 -17.02
CA GLY A 5 13.77 10.02 -16.60
C GLY A 5 14.41 9.47 -15.33
N ASP A 6 15.69 9.80 -15.13
CA ASP A 6 16.47 9.27 -14.01
C ASP A 6 15.93 9.73 -12.65
N THR A 7 15.40 10.96 -12.55
CA THR A 7 14.93 11.51 -11.28
C THR A 7 13.71 10.77 -10.70
N PRO A 8 12.59 10.56 -11.44
CA PRO A 8 11.47 9.76 -10.93
C PRO A 8 11.87 8.33 -10.56
N MET A 9 12.74 7.71 -11.37
CA MET A 9 13.19 6.34 -11.09
C MET A 9 14.09 6.26 -9.86
N ASN A 10 15.01 7.21 -9.68
CA ASN A 10 15.85 7.30 -8.50
C ASN A 10 15.03 7.61 -7.24
N PHE A 11 13.97 8.41 -7.37
CA PHE A 11 13.06 8.66 -6.26
C PHE A 11 12.32 7.38 -5.83
N ILE A 12 11.77 6.59 -6.76
CA ILE A 12 11.15 5.30 -6.42
C ILE A 12 12.16 4.37 -5.75
N ARG A 13 13.40 4.29 -6.28
CA ARG A 13 14.47 3.50 -5.66
C ARG A 13 14.77 3.97 -4.24
N TYR A 14 14.80 5.28 -4.00
CA TYR A 14 15.00 5.85 -2.69
C TYR A 14 13.88 5.46 -1.70
N LEU A 15 12.62 5.49 -2.15
CA LEU A 15 11.48 5.03 -1.34
C LEU A 15 11.59 3.57 -0.89
N LEU A 16 12.26 2.73 -1.68
CA LEU A 16 12.50 1.31 -1.40
C LEU A 16 13.82 1.04 -0.65
N THR A 17 14.50 2.07 -0.16
CA THR A 17 15.68 1.88 0.70
C THR A 17 15.25 1.44 2.10
N ARG A 18 16.13 0.73 2.82
CA ARG A 18 15.89 0.35 4.22
C ARG A 18 15.65 1.57 5.11
N GLU A 19 16.31 2.69 4.83
CA GLU A 19 16.16 3.94 5.56
C GLU A 19 14.72 4.46 5.48
N VAL A 20 14.22 4.70 4.26
CA VAL A 20 12.87 5.25 4.06
C VAL A 20 11.80 4.28 4.54
N GLN A 21 11.97 2.99 4.25
CA GLN A 21 11.00 2.00 4.69
C GLN A 21 10.94 1.85 6.22
N SER A 22 12.09 1.97 6.92
CA SER A 22 12.12 1.98 8.39
C SER A 22 11.43 3.23 8.95
N TYR A 23 11.59 4.38 8.29
CA TYR A 23 10.88 5.61 8.64
C TYR A 23 9.36 5.44 8.48
N LEU A 24 8.89 4.95 7.33
CA LEU A 24 7.46 4.75 7.08
C LEU A 24 6.83 3.72 8.04
N ALA A 25 7.52 2.62 8.33
CA ALA A 25 7.02 1.63 9.28
C ALA A 25 6.90 2.20 10.71
N ARG A 26 7.79 3.11 11.12
CA ARG A 26 7.78 3.68 12.47
C ARG A 26 6.85 4.88 12.63
N GLU A 27 6.88 5.81 11.67
CA GLU A 27 6.16 7.08 11.77
C GLU A 27 4.76 7.02 11.15
N ALA A 28 4.58 6.22 10.10
CA ALA A 28 3.31 6.08 9.37
C ALA A 28 2.62 4.73 9.62
N TYR A 29 3.25 3.82 10.38
CA TYR A 29 2.74 2.48 10.67
C TYR A 29 2.43 1.65 9.41
N GLU A 30 3.09 1.93 8.30
CA GLU A 30 2.91 1.20 7.05
C GLU A 30 3.63 -0.16 7.08
N ILE A 31 3.07 -1.15 6.37
CA ILE A 31 3.71 -2.44 6.18
C ILE A 31 4.90 -2.26 5.22
N PRO A 32 6.14 -2.54 5.68
CA PRO A 32 7.30 -2.38 4.82
C PRO A 32 7.29 -3.36 3.64
N LEU A 33 7.67 -2.87 2.47
CA LEU A 33 7.69 -3.63 1.21
C LEU A 33 9.01 -4.38 0.99
N VAL A 34 10.08 -3.98 1.69
CA VAL A 34 11.38 -4.67 1.62
C VAL A 34 11.43 -5.79 2.66
N ALA A 35 11.85 -6.98 2.23
CA ALA A 35 11.92 -8.15 3.09
C ALA A 35 12.92 -7.98 4.25
N GLY A 36 12.61 -8.62 5.38
CA GLY A 36 13.49 -8.70 6.54
C GLY A 36 13.58 -7.41 7.35
N MET A 37 12.59 -6.51 7.24
CA MET A 37 12.46 -5.34 8.11
C MET A 37 11.46 -5.59 9.23
N PRO A 38 11.63 -4.94 10.40
CA PRO A 38 10.67 -5.02 11.48
C PRO A 38 9.29 -4.52 11.04
N MET A 39 8.24 -5.22 11.43
CA MET A 39 6.86 -4.76 11.24
C MET A 39 6.51 -3.67 12.26
N PRO A 40 5.61 -2.74 11.92
CA PRO A 40 5.03 -1.81 12.88
C PRO A 40 4.42 -2.53 14.09
N GLU A 41 4.48 -1.90 15.26
CA GLU A 41 3.81 -2.43 16.45
C GLU A 41 2.28 -2.48 16.25
N GLY A 42 1.63 -3.47 16.85
CA GLY A 42 0.18 -3.62 16.82
C GLY A 42 -0.38 -4.36 15.59
N LEU A 43 0.46 -4.71 14.60
CA LEU A 43 0.03 -5.52 13.46
C LEU A 43 0.24 -7.02 13.72
N PRO A 44 -0.72 -7.88 13.30
CA PRO A 44 -0.48 -9.32 13.28
C PRO A 44 0.63 -9.67 12.30
N GLN A 45 1.30 -10.80 12.52
CA GLN A 45 2.27 -11.32 11.55
C GLN A 45 1.60 -11.57 10.20
N LEU A 46 2.26 -11.19 9.11
CA LEU A 46 1.73 -11.37 7.75
C LEU A 46 1.35 -12.84 7.46
N SER A 47 2.07 -13.81 8.04
CA SER A 47 1.76 -15.25 7.93
C SER A 47 0.41 -15.66 8.51
N ARG A 48 -0.22 -14.79 9.32
CA ARG A 48 -1.56 -15.01 9.89
C ARG A 48 -2.66 -14.30 9.12
N ILE A 49 -2.31 -13.51 8.09
CA ILE A 49 -3.26 -12.78 7.26
C ILE A 49 -3.54 -13.63 6.02
N SER A 50 -4.82 -13.81 5.70
CA SER A 50 -5.27 -14.45 4.47
C SER A 50 -5.96 -13.41 3.59
N PRO A 51 -5.21 -12.59 2.82
CA PRO A 51 -5.81 -11.60 1.94
C PRO A 51 -6.62 -12.29 0.84
N PRO A 52 -7.71 -11.67 0.36
CA PRO A 52 -8.46 -12.22 -0.77
C PRO A 52 -7.60 -12.19 -2.04
N GLU A 53 -7.78 -13.20 -2.90
CA GLU A 53 -7.24 -13.17 -4.25
C GLU A 53 -8.07 -12.19 -5.09
N VAL A 54 -7.56 -10.97 -5.26
CA VAL A 54 -8.19 -9.92 -6.05
C VAL A 54 -7.16 -9.21 -6.91
N ASP A 55 -7.50 -8.96 -8.17
CA ASP A 55 -6.71 -8.10 -9.05
C ASP A 55 -6.94 -6.63 -8.66
N PHE A 56 -5.90 -5.98 -8.15
CA PHE A 56 -5.98 -4.58 -7.73
C PHE A 56 -6.31 -3.63 -8.88
N ASN A 57 -6.10 -4.00 -10.13
CA ASN A 57 -6.52 -3.18 -11.27
C ASN A 57 -8.05 -3.09 -11.38
N GLN A 58 -8.78 -4.11 -10.93
CA GLN A 58 -10.25 -4.08 -10.92
C GLN A 58 -10.78 -3.08 -9.89
N LEU A 59 -10.02 -2.82 -8.81
CA LEU A 59 -10.38 -1.84 -7.78
C LEU A 59 -10.35 -0.40 -8.29
N ALA A 60 -9.79 -0.15 -9.48
CA ALA A 60 -9.83 1.17 -10.11
C ALA A 60 -11.24 1.59 -10.56
N ASP A 61 -12.15 0.63 -10.82
CA ASP A 61 -13.54 0.96 -11.12
C ASP A 61 -14.34 1.17 -9.83
N LEU A 62 -14.40 2.43 -9.39
CA LEU A 62 -15.11 2.81 -8.17
C LEU A 62 -16.63 2.89 -8.33
N ARG A 63 -17.16 2.89 -9.57
CA ARG A 63 -18.59 3.15 -9.82
C ARG A 63 -19.51 2.14 -9.13
N PRO A 64 -19.25 0.81 -9.17
CA PRO A 64 -20.09 -0.17 -8.49
C PRO A 64 -20.12 0.03 -6.97
N THR A 65 -18.97 0.30 -6.36
CA THR A 65 -18.86 0.57 -4.91
C THR A 65 -19.64 1.82 -4.52
N LEU A 66 -19.53 2.89 -5.30
CA LEU A 66 -20.26 4.13 -5.04
C LEU A 66 -21.78 4.00 -5.25
N ALA A 67 -22.23 3.12 -6.15
CA ALA A 67 -23.66 2.81 -6.28
C ALA A 67 -24.16 2.05 -5.04
N LEU A 68 -23.46 1.00 -4.63
CA LEU A 68 -23.78 0.20 -3.45
C LEU A 68 -23.85 1.05 -2.18
N MET A 69 -22.91 1.97 -2.00
CA MET A 69 -22.90 2.85 -0.83
C MET A 69 -24.08 3.83 -0.80
N ARG A 70 -24.56 4.31 -1.97
CA ARG A 70 -25.78 5.14 -2.05
C ARG A 70 -27.03 4.33 -1.72
N ASP A 71 -27.12 3.11 -2.25
CA ASP A 71 -28.24 2.20 -1.99
C ASP A 71 -28.31 1.81 -0.50
N ALA A 72 -27.15 1.68 0.15
CA ALA A 72 -27.03 1.44 1.59
C ALA A 72 -27.24 2.70 2.46
N GLY A 73 -27.34 3.89 1.87
CA GLY A 73 -27.51 5.16 2.59
C GLY A 73 -26.30 5.60 3.42
N VAL A 74 -25.09 5.17 3.06
CA VAL A 74 -23.83 5.55 3.75
C VAL A 74 -23.03 6.63 3.02
N LEU A 75 -23.58 7.15 1.92
CA LEU A 75 -23.11 8.33 1.16
C LEU A 75 -24.22 9.38 1.14
#